data_AF-A0A6J1WQA3-F1
#
_entry.id   AF-A0A6J1WQA3-F1
#
_cell.length_a   1.000
_cell.length_b   1.000
_cell.length_c   1.000
_cell.angle_alpha   90.00
_cell.angle_beta   90.00
_cell.angle_gamma   90.00
#
_symmetry.space_group_name_H-M   'P 1'
#
loop_
_entity.id
_entity.type
_entity.pdbx_description
1 polymer ?
#
loop_
_entity_poly.entity_id
_entity_poly.type
_entity_poly.pdbx_seq_one_letter_code
_entity_poly.pdbx_strand_id
1 'polypeptide(L)'
;CPACNALAPAWRELSTRASRKSLAMRAAAVDVTKSPGLSGRFVVTALPTIFHVKDGEFRQYKGPRDVDAMLSFVEQQRWKQTEPIPSWKAPHSLQMSLVAEFFKLSQALRSVHNTLMETYGLPTWGSYLIFAVATIFIGAILGLILVCIIDLLYPPRRSDKVLISRTEAEKLAKGDQKKPDDVQ
;
A
#
# COMPACT_ATOMS: atom_id res chain seq x y z
N CYS A 1 9.33 -3.71 25.48
CA CYS A 1 10.41 -2.84 24.97
C CYS A 1 11.04 -2.07 26.14
N PRO A 2 12.24 -2.47 26.63
CA PRO A 2 12.89 -1.79 27.76
C PRO A 2 13.24 -0.32 27.48
N ALA A 3 13.80 -0.01 26.31
CA ALA A 3 14.15 1.36 25.93
C ALA A 3 12.94 2.30 25.85
N CYS A 4 11.77 1.79 25.43
CA CYS A 4 10.52 2.54 25.41
C CYS A 4 10.04 2.87 26.83
N ASN A 5 10.15 1.91 27.75
CA ASN A 5 9.78 2.09 29.14
C ASN A 5 10.68 3.14 29.83
N ALA A 6 11.97 3.16 29.50
CA ALA A 6 12.92 4.16 30.00
C ALA A 6 12.60 5.59 29.48
N LEU A 7 12.14 5.72 28.23
CA LEU A 7 11.76 7.02 27.65
C LEU A 7 10.41 7.54 28.16
N ALA A 8 9.48 6.66 28.50
CA ALA A 8 8.12 7.02 28.90
C ALA A 8 8.02 8.12 29.98
N PRO A 9 8.77 8.09 31.11
CA PRO A 9 8.72 9.15 32.10
C PRO A 9 9.22 10.50 31.54
N ALA A 10 10.35 10.50 30.84
CA ALA A 10 10.90 11.71 30.21
C ALA A 10 9.93 12.30 29.18
N TRP A 11 9.21 11.47 28.42
CA TRP A 11 8.22 11.93 27.45
C TRP A 11 7.00 12.61 28.09
N ARG A 12 6.53 12.11 29.25
CA ARG A 12 5.45 12.76 30.01
C ARG A 12 5.90 14.07 30.65
N GLU A 13 7.15 14.12 31.10
CA GLU A 13 7.71 15.35 31.64
C GLU A 13 7.90 16.41 30.55
N LEU A 14 8.36 16.02 29.36
CA LEU A 14 8.46 16.87 28.18
C LEU A 14 7.13 17.56 27.86
N SER A 15 6.03 16.80 27.81
CA SER A 15 4.70 17.38 27.51
C SER A 15 4.25 18.38 28.58
N THR A 16 4.51 18.06 29.85
CA THR A 16 4.18 18.92 30.99
C THR A 16 5.00 20.21 30.98
N ARG A 17 6.32 20.13 30.77
CA ARG A 17 7.22 21.28 30.71
C ARG A 17 6.93 22.15 29.49
N ALA A 18 6.65 21.55 28.33
CA ALA A 18 6.28 22.29 27.12
C ALA A 18 4.99 23.11 27.33
N SER A 19 3.99 22.52 27.99
CA SER A 19 2.74 23.20 28.32
C SER A 19 2.98 24.36 29.30
N ARG A 20 3.80 24.15 30.33
CA ARG A 20 4.15 25.20 31.31
C ARG A 20 4.91 26.37 30.69
N LYS A 21 5.80 26.09 29.73
CA LYS A 21 6.54 27.11 28.97
C LYS A 21 5.69 27.81 27.89
N SER A 22 4.40 27.48 27.74
CA SER A 22 3.52 27.97 26.67
C SER A 22 4.09 27.76 25.26
N LEU A 23 4.88 26.69 25.08
CA LEU A 23 5.48 26.37 23.80
C LEU A 23 4.40 25.86 22.84
N ALA A 24 4.41 26.30 21.59
CA ALA A 24 3.49 25.84 20.55
C ALA A 24 3.83 24.42 20.04
N MET A 25 3.98 23.46 20.97
CA MET A 25 4.35 22.08 20.71
C MET A 25 3.39 21.14 21.45
N ARG A 26 2.94 20.09 20.75
CA ARG A 26 2.18 18.98 21.34
C ARG A 26 2.99 17.71 21.23
N ALA A 27 3.10 16.97 22.33
CA ALA A 27 3.70 15.64 22.36
C ALA A 27 2.62 14.57 22.29
N ALA A 28 2.80 13.57 21.44
CA ALA A 28 1.91 12.42 21.30
C ALA A 28 2.75 11.13 21.28
N ALA A 29 2.15 10.03 21.74
CA ALA A 29 2.77 8.71 21.72
C ALA A 29 1.80 7.72 21.04
N VAL A 30 2.36 6.81 20.24
CA VAL A 30 1.59 5.79 19.53
C VAL A 30 2.15 4.41 19.88
N ASP A 31 1.25 3.49 20.21
CA ASP A 31 1.60 2.09 20.39
C ASP A 31 1.51 1.36 19.05
N VAL A 32 2.68 1.03 18.49
CA VAL A 32 2.79 0.33 17.20
C VAL A 32 2.25 -1.09 17.24
N THR A 33 2.09 -1.71 18.42
CA THR A 33 1.50 -3.04 18.55
C THR A 33 -0.02 -3.01 18.37
N LYS A 34 -0.67 -1.92 18.79
CA LYS A 34 -2.11 -1.70 18.62
C LYS A 34 -2.48 -1.01 17.31
N SER A 35 -1.52 -0.32 16.69
CA SER A 35 -1.73 0.50 15.49
C SER A 35 -0.80 0.08 14.34
N PRO A 36 -1.00 -1.09 13.74
CA PRO A 36 -0.09 -1.66 12.75
C PRO A 36 -0.02 -0.85 11.45
N GLY A 37 -1.13 -0.23 11.05
CA GLY A 37 -1.16 0.67 9.90
C GLY A 37 -0.26 1.89 10.09
N LEU A 38 -0.21 2.47 11.31
CA LEU A 38 0.68 3.59 11.60
C LEU A 38 2.15 3.16 11.62
N SER A 39 2.44 1.95 12.14
CA SER A 39 3.78 1.36 12.10
C SER A 39 4.31 1.26 10.66
N GLY A 40 3.48 0.71 9.76
CA GLY A 40 3.81 0.62 8.33
C GLY A 40 3.92 1.99 7.65
N ARG A 41 2.98 2.91 7.93
CA ARG A 41 2.93 4.25 7.32
C ARG A 41 4.14 5.12 7.65
N PHE A 42 4.67 4.99 8.86
CA PHE A 42 5.88 5.70 9.30
C PHE A 42 7.16 4.89 9.08
N VAL A 43 7.04 3.66 8.54
CA VAL A 43 8.14 2.72 8.31
C VAL A 43 9.02 2.61 9.56
N VAL A 44 8.40 2.35 10.71
CA VAL A 44 9.09 2.27 12.00
C VAL A 44 9.89 0.97 12.05
N THR A 45 11.22 1.06 11.90
CA THR A 45 12.11 -0.11 11.93
C THR A 45 12.74 -0.36 13.31
N ALA A 46 12.78 0.66 14.18
CA ALA A 46 13.38 0.57 15.50
C ALA A 46 12.54 1.34 16.53
N LEU A 47 12.58 0.92 17.79
CA LEU A 47 11.90 1.58 18.90
C LEU A 47 12.89 1.97 20.01
N PRO A 48 12.68 3.10 20.70
CA PRO A 48 11.71 4.15 20.37
C PRO A 48 12.20 5.02 19.19
N THR A 49 11.29 5.38 18.29
CA THR A 49 11.54 6.38 17.23
C THR A 49 10.70 7.62 17.50
N ILE A 50 11.35 8.79 17.43
CA ILE A 50 10.73 10.09 17.68
C ILE A 50 10.72 10.87 16.37
N PHE A 51 9.55 11.42 16.02
CA PHE A 51 9.39 12.30 14.87
C PHE A 51 8.98 13.69 15.35
N HIS A 52 9.65 14.70 14.80
CA HIS A 52 9.21 16.09 14.85
C HIS A 52 8.36 16.37 13.61
N VAL A 53 7.15 16.89 13.81
CA VAL A 53 6.20 17.18 12.75
C VAL A 53 5.81 18.64 12.82
N LYS A 54 6.03 19.37 11.73
CA LYS A 54 5.62 20.78 11.61
C LYS A 54 5.21 21.04 10.18
N ASP A 55 4.05 21.66 9.98
CA ASP A 55 3.52 22.08 8.67
C ASP A 55 3.51 20.94 7.62
N GLY A 56 3.22 19.70 8.06
CA GLY A 56 3.20 18.52 7.20
C GLY A 56 4.58 17.91 6.89
N GLU A 57 5.66 18.55 7.33
CA GLU A 57 7.02 18.04 7.20
C GLU A 57 7.41 17.18 8.41
N PHE A 58 7.89 15.98 8.11
CA PHE A 58 8.30 14.99 9.10
C PHE A 58 9.82 14.97 9.18
N ARG A 59 10.38 15.03 10.39
CA ARG A 59 11.81 14.95 10.67
C ARG A 59 12.06 13.90 11.72
N GLN A 60 13.02 13.01 11.50
CA GLN A 60 13.38 12.03 12.52
C GLN A 60 14.34 12.66 13.54
N TYR A 61 13.96 12.65 14.81
CA TYR A 61 14.83 13.12 15.88
C TYR A 61 15.87 12.03 16.20
N LYS A 62 17.16 12.40 16.08
CA LYS A 62 18.31 11.52 16.32
C LYS A 62 19.16 11.94 17.53
N GLY A 63 18.73 12.95 18.28
CA GLY A 63 19.46 13.47 19.43
C GLY A 63 19.26 12.64 20.71
N PRO A 64 19.86 13.10 21.83
CA PRO A 64 19.68 12.49 23.15
C PRO A 64 18.21 12.45 23.57
N ARG A 65 17.82 11.40 24.31
CA ARG A 65 16.44 11.15 24.72
C ARG A 65 16.06 11.82 26.04
N ASP A 66 16.80 12.86 26.42
CA ASP A 66 16.60 13.63 27.64
C ASP A 66 15.59 14.76 27.42
N VAL A 67 14.87 15.12 28.48
CA VAL A 67 13.82 16.14 28.43
C VAL A 67 14.36 17.48 27.93
N ASP A 68 15.52 17.91 28.45
CA ASP A 68 16.13 19.21 28.12
C ASP A 68 16.68 19.24 26.68
N ALA A 69 17.22 18.12 26.20
CA ALA A 69 17.67 17.98 24.82
C ALA A 69 16.48 18.09 23.84
N MET A 70 15.37 17.40 24.13
CA MET A 70 14.16 17.45 23.30
C MET A 70 13.46 18.81 23.36
N LEU A 71 13.41 19.46 24.53
CA LEU A 71 12.86 20.82 24.67
C LEU A 71 13.70 21.83 23.88
N SER A 72 15.01 21.84 24.09
CA SER A 72 15.91 22.78 23.41
C SER A 72 15.93 22.58 21.90
N PHE A 73 15.72 21.34 21.42
CA PHE A 73 15.58 21.06 19.98
C PHE A 73 14.43 21.83 19.33
N VAL A 74 13.32 22.00 20.04
CA VAL A 74 12.12 22.70 19.56
C VAL A 74 12.22 24.19 19.85
N GLU A 75 12.61 24.57 21.08
CA GLU A 75 12.75 25.95 21.55
C GLU A 75 13.78 26.73 20.73
N GLN A 76 14.95 26.14 20.46
CA GLN A 76 16.02 26.77 19.68
C GLN A 76 15.90 26.51 18.16
N GLN A 77 14.80 25.93 17.71
CA GLN A 77 14.55 25.63 16.31
C GLN A 77 15.63 24.79 15.61
N ARG A 78 16.34 23.93 16.37
CA ARG A 78 17.38 23.03 15.81
C ARG A 78 16.83 22.04 14.79
N TRP A 79 15.52 21.79 14.80
CA TRP A 79 14.83 21.03 13.77
C TRP A 79 15.00 21.61 12.36
N LYS A 80 15.31 22.91 12.20
CA LYS A 80 15.61 23.51 10.89
C LYS A 80 16.87 22.92 10.24
N GLN A 81 17.83 22.48 11.05
CA GLN A 81 19.07 21.85 10.58
C GLN A 81 18.90 20.35 10.34
N THR A 82 17.78 19.77 10.77
CA THR A 82 17.48 18.36 10.54
C THR A 82 16.77 18.21 9.20
N GLU A 83 17.35 17.41 8.32
CA GLU A 83 16.76 17.12 7.01
C GLU A 83 15.36 16.50 7.17
N PRO A 84 14.35 17.03 6.46
CA PRO A 84 13.03 16.43 6.42
C PRO A 84 13.07 15.10 5.67
N ILE A 85 12.17 14.20 6.04
CA ILE A 85 11.94 12.96 5.33
C ILE A 85 11.45 13.31 3.92
N PRO A 86 11.99 12.67 2.86
CA PRO A 86 11.54 12.91 1.50
C PRO A 86 10.03 12.72 1.34
N SER A 87 9.39 13.55 0.50
CA SER A 87 7.93 13.58 0.31
C SER A 87 7.34 12.22 -0.09
N TRP A 88 8.05 11.42 -0.91
CA TRP A 88 7.60 10.09 -1.31
C TRP A 88 7.51 9.10 -0.13
N LYS A 89 8.40 9.24 0.86
CA LYS A 89 8.44 8.42 2.09
C LYS A 89 7.64 9.06 3.24
N ALA A 90 7.16 10.28 3.06
CA ALA A 90 6.41 10.96 4.10
C ALA A 90 5.08 10.21 4.37
N PRO A 91 4.64 10.11 5.63
CA PRO A 91 3.38 9.46 5.98
C PRO A 91 2.18 10.02 5.21
N HIS A 92 2.17 11.30 4.86
CA HIS A 92 1.07 11.92 4.12
C HIS A 92 1.01 11.51 2.63
N SER A 93 1.99 10.77 2.12
CA SER A 93 1.99 10.33 0.73
C SER A 93 0.94 9.23 0.47
N LEU A 94 0.43 9.20 -0.77
CA LEU A 94 -0.51 8.17 -1.21
C LEU A 94 0.13 6.77 -1.12
N GLN A 95 1.41 6.66 -1.49
CA GLN A 95 2.16 5.41 -1.41
C GLN A 95 2.21 4.87 0.02
N MET A 96 2.57 5.70 1.01
CA MET A 96 2.64 5.25 2.41
C MET A 96 1.25 4.95 2.99
N SER A 97 0.20 5.57 2.46
CA SER A 97 -1.19 5.23 2.82
C SER A 97 -1.59 3.84 2.29
N LEU A 98 -1.20 3.50 1.06
CA LEU A 98 -1.38 2.14 0.52
C LEU A 98 -0.59 1.10 1.33
N VAL A 99 0.65 1.41 1.70
CA VAL A 99 1.47 0.55 2.57
C VAL A 99 0.80 0.34 3.93
N ALA A 100 0.20 1.38 4.50
CA ALA A 100 -0.53 1.29 5.76
C ALA A 100 -1.71 0.30 5.67
N GLU A 101 -2.51 0.38 4.60
CA GLU A 101 -3.63 -0.53 4.37
C GLU A 101 -3.15 -1.95 4.08
N PHE A 102 -2.05 -2.14 3.36
CA PHE A 102 -1.43 -3.46 3.18
C PHE A 102 -1.03 -4.09 4.52
N PHE A 103 -0.42 -3.31 5.42
CA PHE A 103 -0.06 -3.80 6.76
C PHE A 103 -1.28 -4.16 7.60
N LYS A 104 -2.36 -3.35 7.53
CA LYS A 104 -3.62 -3.68 8.21
C LYS A 104 -4.25 -4.95 7.63
N LEU A 105 -4.28 -5.09 6.31
CA LEU A 105 -4.80 -6.27 5.63
C LEU A 105 -4.01 -7.52 6.05
N SER A 106 -2.67 -7.44 6.07
CA SER A 106 -1.81 -8.53 6.54
C SER A 106 -2.13 -8.95 7.97
N GLN A 107 -2.29 -7.98 8.88
CA GLN A 107 -2.68 -8.30 10.26
C GLN A 107 -4.11 -8.85 10.37
N ALA A 108 -5.05 -8.36 9.56
CA ALA A 108 -6.41 -8.88 9.51
C ALA A 108 -6.42 -10.34 9.03
N LEU A 109 -5.66 -10.68 7.98
CA LEU A 109 -5.52 -12.06 7.50
C LEU A 109 -4.95 -12.96 8.60
N ARG A 110 -3.92 -12.50 9.32
CA ARG A 110 -3.35 -13.24 10.45
C ARG A 110 -4.34 -13.40 11.60
N SER A 111 -5.15 -12.39 11.87
CA SER A 111 -6.23 -12.47 12.84
C SER A 111 -7.27 -13.51 12.42
N VAL A 112 -7.71 -13.50 11.16
CA VAL A 112 -8.67 -14.48 10.63
C VAL A 112 -8.10 -15.90 10.72
N HIS A 113 -6.83 -16.11 10.36
CA HIS A 113 -6.18 -17.42 10.50
C HIS A 113 -6.19 -17.90 11.96
N ASN A 114 -5.80 -17.04 12.89
CA ASN A 114 -5.79 -17.37 14.32
C ASN A 114 -7.20 -17.67 14.83
N THR A 115 -8.19 -16.84 14.47
CA THR A 115 -9.59 -17.07 14.83
C THR A 115 -10.09 -18.40 14.25
N LEU A 116 -9.78 -18.70 12.99
CA LEU A 116 -10.17 -19.96 12.35
C LEU A 116 -9.55 -21.17 13.04
N MET A 117 -8.31 -21.07 13.53
CA MET A 117 -7.69 -22.13 14.31
C MET A 117 -8.25 -22.24 15.74
N GLU A 118 -8.39 -21.13 16.46
CA GLU A 118 -8.77 -21.14 17.88
C GLU A 118 -10.26 -21.37 18.11
N THR A 119 -11.15 -20.79 17.28
CA THR A 119 -12.61 -20.88 17.50
C THR A 119 -13.26 -22.04 16.76
N TYR A 120 -12.78 -22.39 15.57
CA TYR A 120 -13.31 -23.51 14.78
C TYR A 120 -12.50 -24.80 14.96
N GLY A 121 -11.40 -24.77 15.72
CA GLY A 121 -10.56 -25.94 16.00
C GLY A 121 -9.93 -26.55 14.74
N LEU A 122 -9.89 -25.82 13.63
CA LEU A 122 -9.38 -26.32 12.37
C LEU A 122 -7.86 -26.54 12.48
N PRO A 123 -7.35 -27.71 12.06
CA PRO A 123 -5.92 -27.96 12.03
C PRO A 123 -5.23 -26.99 11.05
N THR A 124 -3.95 -26.70 11.31
CA THR A 124 -3.13 -25.73 10.56
C THR A 124 -3.17 -25.95 9.04
N TRP A 125 -3.19 -27.20 8.59
CA TRP A 125 -3.27 -27.54 7.17
C TRP A 125 -4.61 -27.12 6.53
N GLY A 126 -5.71 -27.15 7.28
CA GLY A 126 -7.04 -26.80 6.80
C GLY A 126 -7.18 -25.30 6.57
N SER A 127 -6.66 -24.48 7.48
CA SER A 127 -6.65 -23.03 7.29
C SER A 127 -5.78 -22.63 6.09
N TYR A 128 -4.60 -23.24 5.92
CA TYR A 128 -3.77 -23.00 4.73
C TYR A 128 -4.45 -23.39 3.42
N LEU A 129 -5.21 -24.48 3.39
CA LEU A 129 -5.98 -24.87 2.20
C LEU A 129 -7.03 -23.82 1.84
N ILE A 130 -7.76 -23.29 2.82
CA ILE A 130 -8.76 -22.24 2.60
C ILE A 130 -8.11 -20.96 2.08
N PHE A 131 -6.98 -20.54 2.66
CA PHE A 131 -6.24 -19.39 2.15
C PHE A 131 -5.72 -19.63 0.73
N ALA A 132 -5.21 -20.81 0.42
CA ALA A 132 -4.73 -21.16 -0.92
C ALA A 132 -5.85 -21.12 -1.96
N VAL A 133 -7.03 -21.66 -1.64
CA VAL A 133 -8.19 -21.60 -2.51
C VAL A 133 -8.63 -20.14 -2.70
N ALA A 134 -8.74 -19.37 -1.62
CA ALA A 134 -9.12 -17.96 -1.70
C ALA A 134 -8.15 -17.12 -2.55
N THR A 135 -6.83 -17.31 -2.42
CA THR A 135 -5.84 -16.59 -3.23
C THR A 135 -5.89 -16.97 -4.70
N ILE A 136 -6.13 -18.24 -5.03
CA ILE A 136 -6.34 -18.69 -6.41
C ILE A 136 -7.56 -18.03 -7.03
N PHE A 137 -8.70 -18.03 -6.33
CA PHE A 137 -9.93 -17.40 -6.82
C PHE A 137 -9.76 -15.88 -7.01
N ILE A 138 -9.18 -15.19 -6.03
CA ILE A 138 -8.90 -13.75 -6.13
C ILE A 138 -7.96 -13.47 -7.31
N GLY A 139 -6.89 -14.25 -7.46
CA GLY A 139 -5.94 -14.11 -8.57
C GLY A 139 -6.59 -14.34 -9.93
N ALA A 140 -7.45 -15.35 -10.07
CA ALA A 140 -8.18 -15.64 -11.30
C ALA A 140 -9.14 -14.50 -11.67
N ILE A 141 -9.90 -13.98 -10.70
CA ILE A 141 -10.83 -12.86 -10.91
C ILE A 141 -10.05 -11.60 -11.33
N LEU A 142 -8.97 -11.26 -10.63
CA LEU A 142 -8.13 -10.11 -10.97
C LEU A 142 -7.49 -10.26 -12.37
N GLY A 143 -7.05 -11.47 -12.72
CA GLY A 143 -6.51 -11.78 -14.04
C GLY A 143 -7.54 -11.61 -15.16
N LEU A 144 -8.76 -12.13 -14.98
CA LEU A 144 -9.85 -11.94 -15.94
C LEU A 144 -10.22 -10.46 -16.11
N ILE A 145 -10.33 -9.70 -15.01
CA ILE A 145 -10.58 -8.27 -15.05
C ILE A 145 -9.49 -7.54 -15.83
N LEU A 146 -8.22 -7.87 -15.61
CA LEU A 146 -7.09 -7.28 -16.33
C LEU A 146 -7.18 -7.54 -17.84
N VAL A 147 -7.45 -8.80 -18.24
CA VAL A 147 -7.63 -9.16 -19.65
C VAL A 147 -8.79 -8.39 -20.27
N CYS A 148 -9.93 -8.31 -19.58
CA CYS A 148 -11.07 -7.51 -20.06
C CYS A 148 -10.71 -6.03 -20.23
N ILE A 149 -9.95 -5.42 -19.31
CA ILE A 149 -9.49 -4.03 -19.45
C ILE A 149 -8.58 -3.87 -20.68
N ILE A 150 -7.67 -4.81 -20.90
CA ILE A 150 -6.77 -4.79 -22.06
C ILE A 150 -7.57 -4.92 -23.36
N ASP A 151 -8.54 -5.83 -23.42
CA ASP A 151 -9.40 -6.01 -24.60
C ASP A 151 -10.30 -4.79 -24.86
N LEU A 152 -10.70 -4.05 -23.82
CA LEU A 152 -11.43 -2.80 -23.94
C LEU A 152 -10.54 -1.63 -24.43
N LEU A 153 -9.29 -1.56 -23.96
CA LEU A 153 -8.35 -0.49 -24.32
C LEU A 153 -7.67 -0.71 -25.67
N TYR A 154 -7.36 -1.95 -26.00
CA TYR A 154 -6.82 -2.39 -27.29
C TYR A 154 -7.87 -3.28 -27.96
N PRO A 155 -8.98 -2.70 -28.47
CA PRO A 155 -9.97 -3.48 -29.19
C PRO A 155 -9.23 -4.24 -30.30
N PRO A 156 -9.34 -5.58 -30.33
CA PRO A 156 -8.64 -6.37 -31.32
C PRO A 156 -9.10 -5.88 -32.69
N ARG A 157 -8.17 -5.34 -33.49
CA ARG A 157 -8.41 -5.03 -34.91
C ARG A 157 -8.75 -6.33 -35.63
N ARG A 158 -10.02 -6.73 -35.59
CA ARG A 158 -10.52 -7.94 -36.23
C ARG A 158 -11.08 -7.57 -37.60
N SER A 159 -10.49 -8.21 -38.60
CA SER A 159 -11.21 -8.81 -39.74
C SER A 159 -11.43 -8.04 -41.04
N ASP A 160 -10.70 -6.97 -41.35
CA ASP A 160 -10.71 -6.46 -42.74
C ASP A 160 -10.10 -7.50 -43.71
N LYS A 161 -9.07 -8.25 -43.28
CA LYS A 161 -8.38 -9.23 -44.13
C LYS A 161 -9.23 -10.47 -44.45
N VAL A 162 -10.06 -10.93 -43.51
CA VAL A 162 -10.94 -12.10 -43.73
C VAL A 162 -12.10 -11.72 -44.65
N LEU A 163 -12.62 -10.50 -44.52
CA LEU A 163 -13.67 -10.00 -45.40
C LEU A 163 -13.16 -9.84 -46.84
N ILE A 164 -11.96 -9.27 -47.03
CA ILE A 164 -11.32 -9.11 -48.34
C ILE A 164 -11.08 -10.48 -48.99
N SER A 165 -10.53 -11.45 -48.26
CA SER A 165 -10.27 -12.80 -48.79
C SER A 165 -11.55 -13.53 -49.21
N ARG A 166 -12.65 -13.39 -48.46
CA ARG A 166 -13.95 -13.95 -48.84
C ARG A 166 -14.54 -13.27 -50.08
N THR A 167 -14.40 -11.95 -50.18
CA THR A 167 -14.90 -11.16 -51.31
C THR A 167 -14.10 -11.44 -52.59
N GLU A 168 -12.79 -11.64 -52.48
CA GLU A 168 -11.94 -12.07 -53.61
C GLU A 168 -12.29 -13.50 -54.05
N ALA A 169 -12.52 -14.42 -53.11
CA ALA A 169 -12.95 -15.78 -53.43
C ALA A 169 -14.33 -15.82 -54.12
N GLU A 170 -15.29 -15.00 -53.70
CA GLU A 170 -16.60 -14.88 -54.38
C GLU A 170 -16.50 -14.25 -55.77
N LYS A 171 -15.57 -13.29 -55.98
CA LYS A 171 -15.34 -12.69 -57.30
C LYS A 171 -14.73 -13.69 -58.28
N LEU A 172 -13.79 -14.52 -57.83
CA LEU A 172 -13.22 -15.62 -58.61
C LEU A 172 -14.28 -16.68 -58.96
N ALA A 173 -15.16 -17.03 -58.02
CA ALA A 173 -16.23 -17.99 -58.26
C ALA A 173 -17.30 -17.50 -59.25
N LYS A 174 -17.59 -16.18 -59.29
CA LYS A 174 -18.55 -15.59 -60.24
C LYS A 174 -17.96 -15.31 -61.63
N GLY A 175 -16.64 -15.18 -61.77
CA GLY A 175 -15.96 -14.95 -63.04
C GLY A 175 -16.00 -16.15 -64.00
N ASP A 176 -16.14 -17.37 -63.46
CA ASP A 176 -16.10 -18.61 -64.23
C ASP A 176 -17.46 -18.99 -64.85
N GLN A 177 -18.55 -18.34 -64.43
CA GLN A 177 -19.91 -18.72 -64.83
C GLN A 177 -20.46 -17.96 -66.04
N LYS A 178 -19.62 -17.20 -66.77
CA LYS A 178 -20.02 -16.42 -67.95
C LYS A 178 -19.26 -16.84 -69.21
N LYS A 179 -19.50 -18.06 -69.67
CA LYS A 179 -19.36 -18.38 -71.10
C LYS A 179 -20.56 -19.24 -71.52
N PRO A 180 -21.56 -18.65 -72.21
CA PRO A 180 -22.65 -19.42 -72.79
C PRO A 180 -22.15 -20.20 -74.00
N ASP A 181 -22.84 -21.30 -74.24
CA ASP A 181 -22.86 -22.13 -75.44
C ASP A 181 -22.69 -21.31 -76.72
N ASP A 182 -21.88 -21.78 -77.68
CA ASP A 182 -22.28 -21.80 -79.09
C ASP A 182 -21.22 -22.38 -80.05
N VAL A 183 -21.74 -23.26 -80.92
CA VAL A 183 -21.38 -23.45 -82.34
C VAL A 183 -20.23 -24.43 -82.69
N GLN A 184 -20.70 -25.65 -82.97
CA GLN A 184 -20.54 -26.43 -84.22
C GLN A 184 -19.38 -27.42 -84.36
#